data_AF-A0A562EZC3-F1
#
_entry.id   AF-A0A562EZC3-F1
#
_cell.length_a   1.000
_cell.length_b   1.000
_cell.length_c   1.000
_cell.angle_alpha   90.00
_cell.angle_beta   90.00
_cell.angle_gamma   90.00
#
_symmetry.space_group_name_H-M   'P 1'
#
loop_
_entity.id
_entity.type
_entity.pdbx_description
1 polymer ?
#
loop_
_entity_poly.entity_id
_entity_poly.type
_entity_poly.pdbx_seq_one_letter_code
_entity_poly.pdbx_strand_id
1 'polypeptide(L)' 'MTDALRKLIEATRKLDQSAGEREQQRRSFAYGNTKFENERITREMVDQQAELLERHAAT' A
#
# COMPACT_ATOMS: atom_id res chain seq x y z
N MET A 1 -19.66 8.20 -14.87
CA MET A 1 -19.59 7.99 -13.41
C MET A 1 -21.00 8.06 -12.86
N THR A 2 -21.51 7.01 -12.21
CA THR A 2 -22.88 6.99 -11.67
C THR A 2 -22.97 7.77 -10.35
N ASP A 3 -24.18 8.20 -9.97
CA ASP A 3 -24.37 8.91 -8.70
C ASP A 3 -24.09 8.01 -7.49
N ALA A 4 -24.39 6.71 -7.59
CA ALA A 4 -24.01 5.73 -6.58
C ALA A 4 -22.48 5.66 -6.40
N LEU A 5 -21.73 5.60 -7.50
CA LEU A 5 -20.26 5.60 -7.45
C LEU A 5 -19.71 6.91 -6.87
N ARG A 6 -20.28 8.05 -7.23
CA ARG A 6 -19.88 9.36 -6.67
C ARG A 6 -20.09 9.40 -5.16
N LYS A 7 -21.23 8.92 -4.65
CA LYS A 7 -21.52 8.85 -3.21
C LYS A 7 -20.51 7.98 -2.45
N LEU A 8 -20.10 6.85 -3.01
CA LEU A 8 -19.10 5.98 -2.41
C LEU A 8 -17.74 6.66 -2.33
N ILE A 9 -17.29 7.31 -3.42
CA ILE A 9 -16.02 8.04 -3.44
C ILE A 9 -16.02 9.14 -2.36
N GLU A 10 -17.07 9.96 -2.31
CA GLU A 10 -17.17 11.04 -1.32
C GLU A 10 -17.24 10.53 0.13
N ALA A 11 -17.87 9.38 0.36
CA ALA A 11 -17.87 8.73 1.68
C ALA A 11 -16.45 8.30 2.09
N THR A 12 -15.67 7.74 1.16
CA THR A 12 -14.31 7.26 1.45
C THR A 12 -13.29 8.38 1.66
N ARG A 13 -13.49 9.57 1.07
CA ARG A 13 -12.57 10.72 1.24
C ARG A 13 -12.40 11.18 2.68
N LYS A 14 -13.40 10.93 3.53
CA LYS A 14 -13.43 11.35 4.94
C LYS A 14 -12.90 10.27 5.89
N LEU A 15 -12.53 9.10 5.37
CA LEU A 15 -12.00 8.02 6.19
C LEU A 15 -10.52 8.25 6.42
N ASP A 16 -10.12 8.38 7.68
CA ASP A 16 -8.71 8.40 8.05
C ASP A 16 -8.15 6.98 8.02
N GLN A 17 -7.16 6.75 7.17
CA GLN A 17 -6.38 5.52 7.20
C GLN A 17 -5.44 5.55 8.40
N SER A 18 -5.49 4.49 9.21
CA SER A 18 -4.50 4.26 10.25
C SER A 18 -3.10 4.11 9.66
N ALA A 19 -2.06 4.32 10.47
CA ALA A 19 -0.68 4.14 10.04
C ALA A 19 -0.41 2.71 9.51
N GLY A 20 -0.99 1.69 10.15
CA GLY A 20 -0.86 0.30 9.73
C GLY A 20 -1.55 0.01 8.39
N GLU A 21 -2.75 0.55 8.16
CA GLU A 21 -3.45 0.41 6.87
C GLU A 21 -2.69 1.10 5.74
N ARG A 22 -2.15 2.30 5.99
CA ARG A 22 -1.32 3.02 5.02
C ARG A 22 -0.07 2.23 4.67
N GLU A 23 0.57 1.61 5.66
CA GLU A 23 1.75 0.78 5.45
C GLU A 23 1.44 -0.49 4.65
N GLN A 24 0.32 -1.17 4.96
CA GLN A 24 -0.12 -2.33 4.19
C GLN A 24 -0.47 -1.96 2.74
N GLN A 25 -1.09 -0.80 2.53
CA GLN A 25 -1.36 -0.28 1.20
C GLN A 25 -0.04 -0.03 0.45
N ARG A 26 0.94 0.66 1.07
CA ARG A 26 2.25 0.93 0.48
C ARG A 26 2.96 -0.35 0.06
N ARG A 27 3.01 -1.37 0.93
CA ARG A 27 3.60 -2.69 0.63
C ARG A 27 2.87 -3.38 -0.52
N SER A 28 1.55 -3.33 -0.56
CA SER A 28 0.75 -3.93 -1.63
C SER A 28 1.00 -3.27 -2.98
N PHE A 29 1.11 -1.93 -3.02
CA PHE A 29 1.48 -1.20 -4.24
C PHE A 29 2.90 -1.53 -4.70
N ALA A 30 3.86 -1.55 -3.78
CA ALA A 30 5.23 -1.93 -4.09
C ALA A 30 5.28 -3.34 -4.70
N TYR A 31 4.68 -4.33 -4.03
CA TYR A 31 4.61 -5.70 -4.55
C TYR A 31 3.92 -5.78 -5.90
N GLY A 32 2.74 -5.16 -6.06
CA GLY A 32 1.99 -5.19 -7.31
C GLY A 32 2.81 -4.66 -8.50
N ASN A 33 3.45 -3.50 -8.33
CA ASN A 33 4.27 -2.90 -9.37
C ASN A 33 5.51 -3.77 -9.67
N THR A 34 6.23 -4.20 -8.65
CA THR A 34 7.49 -4.94 -8.85
C THR A 34 7.26 -6.37 -9.36
N LYS A 35 6.19 -7.03 -8.93
CA LYS A 35 5.84 -8.39 -9.35
C LYS A 35 5.43 -8.39 -10.82
N PHE A 36 4.70 -7.36 -11.26
CA PHE A 36 4.32 -7.17 -12.66
C PHE A 36 5.55 -7.11 -13.58
N GLU A 37 6.63 -6.46 -13.14
CA GLU A 37 7.87 -6.34 -13.91
C GLU A 37 8.81 -7.55 -13.76
N ASN A 38 8.79 -8.20 -12.59
CA ASN A 38 9.70 -9.29 -12.26
C ASN A 38 9.02 -10.35 -11.39
N GLU A 39 8.69 -11.48 -12.02
CA GLU A 39 8.08 -12.64 -11.38
C GLU A 39 8.90 -13.24 -10.22
N ARG A 40 10.22 -12.98 -10.13
CA ARG A 40 11.06 -13.48 -9.04
C ARG A 40 10.90 -12.66 -7.75
N ILE A 41 10.32 -11.47 -7.81
CA ILE A 41 10.06 -10.66 -6.63
C ILE A 41 8.86 -11.26 -5.89
N THR A 42 9.05 -11.57 -4.61
CA THR A 42 8.01 -12.16 -3.76
C THR A 42 7.46 -11.12 -2.79
N ARG A 43 6.30 -11.45 -2.19
CA ARG A 43 5.68 -10.59 -1.17
C ARG A 43 6.58 -10.45 0.05
N GLU A 44 7.21 -11.54 0.45
CA GLU A 44 8.12 -11.60 1.60
C GLU A 44 9.34 -10.70 1.39
N MET A 45 9.88 -10.63 0.16
CA MET A 45 10.98 -9.71 -0.15
C MET A 45 10.57 -8.25 0.09
N VAL A 46 9.38 -7.85 -0.37
CA VAL A 46 8.87 -6.49 -0.18
C VAL A 46 8.62 -6.20 1.29
N ASP A 47 8.05 -7.15 2.04
CA ASP A 47 7.80 -6.99 3.47
C ASP A 47 9.12 -6.81 4.25
N GLN A 48 10.16 -7.59 3.93
CA GLN A 48 11.49 -7.43 4.53
C GLN A 48 12.12 -6.07 4.22
N GLN A 49 12.03 -5.59 2.98
CA GLN A 49 12.56 -4.27 2.62
C GLN A 49 11.79 -3.14 3.32
N ALA A 50 10.48 -3.29 3.49
CA ALA A 50 9.68 -2.32 4.24
C ALA A 50 10.13 -2.21 5.71
N GLU A 51 10.42 -3.34 6.36
CA GLU A 51 10.95 -3.35 7.72
C GLU A 51 12.36 -2.73 7.81
N LEU A 52 13.23 -2.98 6.83
CA LEU A 52 14.57 -2.38 6.79
C LEU A 52 14.51 -0.85 6.64
N LEU A 53 13.61 -0.34 5.80
CA LEU A 53 13.39 1.09 5.63
C LEU A 53 12.89 1.76 6.92
N GLU A 54 11.97 1.11 7.64
CA GLU A 54 11.49 1.61 8.93
C GLU A 54 12.62 1.72 9.96
N ARG A 55 13.47 0.69 10.06
CA ARG A 55 14.65 0.71 10.94
C ARG A 55 15.64 1.81 10.57
N HIS A 56 15.88 2.01 9.28
CA HIS A 56 16.75 3.07 8.78
C HIS A 56 16.20 4.48 9.07
N ALA A 57 14.88 4.67 8.98
CA ALA A 57 14.25 5.95 9.29
C ALA A 57 14.24 6.29 10.79
N ALA A 58 14.43 5.29 11.66
CA ALA A 58 14.48 5.44 13.10
C ALA A 58 15.90 5.73 13.65
N THR A 59 16.91 5.82 12.79
CA THR A 59 18.31 6.14 13.13
C THR A 59 18.62 7.59 12.78
#